data_AF-A0A7S2GDF2-F1
#
_entry.id   AF-A0A7S2GDF2-F1
#
_cell.length_a   1.000
_cell.length_b   1.000
_cell.length_c   1.000
_cell.angle_alpha   90.00
_cell.angle_beta   90.00
_cell.angle_gamma   90.00
#
_symmetry.space_group_name_H-M   'P 1'
#
loop_
_entity.id
_entity.type
_entity.pdbx_description
1 polymer ?
#
loop_
_entity_poly.entity_id
_entity_poly.type
_entity_poly.pdbx_seq_one_letter_code
_entity_poly.pdbx_strand_id
1 'polypeptide(L)'
;NYVVQYVLELRRPELTRGIGQALQGSFADLSLQKFSSNVIEKCLKAGDPLLVGMVLREICSAKSLGQLLHDPFANYVVQTLLTEGNDEEAALLLEKLTPHLKTLRGTLYGKRVHAKLLRRFPNLR
;
A
#
# COMPACT_ATOMS: atom_id res chain seq x y z
N ASN A 1 -5.80 -9.58 -14.59
CA ASN A 1 -4.77 -8.89 -13.79
C ASN A 1 -3.42 -8.79 -14.52
N TYR A 2 -2.91 -9.88 -15.14
CA TYR A 2 -1.56 -9.90 -15.73
C TYR A 2 -1.29 -8.87 -16.83
N VAL A 3 -2.24 -8.63 -17.73
CA VAL A 3 -2.08 -7.61 -18.80
C VAL A 3 -1.84 -6.21 -18.20
N VAL A 4 -2.58 -5.84 -17.16
CA VAL A 4 -2.40 -4.53 -16.49
C VAL A 4 -1.02 -4.46 -15.83
N GLN A 5 -0.58 -5.54 -15.17
CA GLN A 5 0.76 -5.60 -14.58
C GLN A 5 1.86 -5.46 -15.64
N TYR A 6 1.71 -6.11 -16.80
CA TYR A 6 2.64 -5.96 -17.91
C TYR A 6 2.73 -4.51 -18.39
N VAL A 7 1.58 -3.84 -18.56
CA VAL A 7 1.57 -2.42 -18.95
C VAL A 7 2.27 -1.54 -17.92
N LEU A 8 2.06 -1.78 -16.62
CA LEU A 8 2.76 -1.06 -15.55
C LEU A 8 4.27 -1.30 -15.58
N GLU A 9 4.72 -2.50 -15.96
CA GLU A 9 6.14 -2.85 -16.09
C GLU A 9 6.84 -2.16 -17.28
N LEU A 10 6.08 -1.65 -18.26
CA LEU A 10 6.65 -0.82 -19.34
C LEU A 10 7.18 0.53 -18.82
N ARG A 11 6.85 0.92 -17.58
CA ARG A 11 7.30 2.16 -16.91
C ARG A 11 7.04 3.43 -17.73
N ARG A 12 5.95 3.44 -18.48
CA ARG A 12 5.47 4.58 -19.26
C ARG A 12 4.58 5.47 -18.39
N PRO A 13 5.02 6.69 -17.99
CA PRO A 13 4.29 7.52 -17.04
C PRO A 13 2.85 7.80 -17.46
N GLU A 14 2.60 7.99 -18.76
CA GLU A 14 1.26 8.23 -19.32
C GLU A 14 0.33 7.04 -19.09
N LEU A 15 0.83 5.81 -19.28
CA LEU A 15 0.04 4.60 -19.10
C LEU A 15 -0.18 4.30 -17.61
N THR A 16 0.87 4.43 -16.80
CA THR A 16 0.80 4.23 -15.35
C THR A 16 -0.19 5.19 -14.70
N ARG A 17 -0.15 6.47 -15.08
CA ARG A 17 -1.10 7.47 -14.57
C ARG A 17 -2.52 7.22 -15.07
N GLY A 18 -2.69 6.86 -16.35
CA GLY A 18 -4.01 6.51 -16.88
C GLY A 18 -4.65 5.33 -16.16
N ILE A 19 -3.87 4.28 -15.88
CA ILE A 19 -4.31 3.16 -15.04
C ILE A 19 -4.63 3.65 -13.63
N GLY A 20 -3.76 4.44 -13.01
CA GLY A 20 -3.97 5.00 -11.68
C GLY A 20 -5.27 5.80 -11.55
N GLN A 21 -5.56 6.65 -12.52
CA GLN A 21 -6.80 7.42 -12.59
C GLN A 21 -8.03 6.52 -12.74
N ALA A 22 -7.95 5.48 -13.58
CA ALA A 22 -9.06 4.53 -13.78
C ALA A 22 -9.36 3.69 -12.52
N LEU A 23 -8.39 3.53 -11.62
CA LEU A 23 -8.53 2.79 -10.37
C LEU A 23 -8.83 3.68 -9.15
N GLN A 24 -8.81 5.00 -9.32
CA GLN A 24 -9.01 5.95 -8.24
C GLN A 24 -10.40 5.80 -7.61
N GLY A 25 -10.46 5.79 -6.28
CA GLY A 25 -11.68 5.55 -5.51
C GLY A 25 -11.99 4.07 -5.28
N SER A 26 -11.12 3.16 -5.74
CA SER A 26 -11.28 1.72 -5.57
C SER A 26 -10.01 1.00 -5.10
N PHE A 27 -8.90 1.70 -4.85
CA PHE A 27 -7.66 1.12 -4.34
C PHE A 27 -7.86 0.28 -3.06
N ALA A 28 -8.66 0.74 -2.10
CA ALA A 28 -8.89 0.00 -0.86
C ALA A 28 -9.62 -1.32 -1.12
N ASP A 29 -10.71 -1.28 -1.89
CA ASP A 29 -11.51 -2.47 -2.23
C ASP A 29 -10.74 -3.44 -3.13
N LEU A 30 -9.99 -2.93 -4.09
CA LEU A 30 -9.13 -3.75 -4.97
C LEU A 30 -7.99 -4.40 -4.19
N SER A 31 -7.48 -3.77 -3.13
CA SER A 31 -6.44 -4.35 -2.28
C SER A 31 -6.92 -5.59 -1.52
N LEU A 32 -8.21 -5.70 -1.24
CA LEU A 32 -8.84 -6.89 -0.60
C LEU A 32 -9.05 -8.06 -1.57
N GLN A 33 -8.80 -7.86 -2.87
CA GLN A 33 -9.00 -8.89 -3.89
C GLN A 33 -7.67 -9.56 -4.25
N LYS A 34 -7.63 -10.90 -4.19
CA LYS A 34 -6.46 -11.75 -4.48
C LYS A 34 -5.64 -11.33 -5.70
N PHE A 35 -6.30 -10.95 -6.79
CA PHE A 35 -5.66 -10.65 -8.07
C PHE A 35 -5.40 -9.17 -8.27
N SER A 36 -6.31 -8.31 -7.81
CA SER A 36 -6.23 -6.87 -7.97
C SER A 36 -5.23 -6.26 -7.00
N SER A 37 -5.01 -6.85 -5.82
CA SER A 37 -3.97 -6.43 -4.88
C SER A 37 -2.58 -6.42 -5.52
N ASN A 38 -2.26 -7.40 -6.38
CA ASN A 38 -1.00 -7.44 -7.12
C ASN A 38 -0.88 -6.26 -8.09
N VAL A 39 -1.99 -5.85 -8.70
CA VAL A 39 -2.02 -4.65 -9.58
C VAL A 39 -1.73 -3.41 -8.76
N ILE A 40 -2.32 -3.27 -7.56
CA ILE A 40 -2.05 -2.13 -6.67
C ILE A 40 -0.58 -2.12 -6.22
N GLU A 41 -0.02 -3.26 -5.83
CA GLU A 41 1.42 -3.35 -5.53
C GLU A 41 2.30 -2.96 -6.72
N LYS A 42 1.92 -3.33 -7.95
CA LYS A 42 2.66 -2.95 -9.17
C LYS A 42 2.53 -1.46 -9.47
N CYS A 43 1.36 -0.86 -9.23
CA CYS A 43 1.17 0.59 -9.30
C CYS A 43 2.14 1.33 -8.37
N LEU A 44 2.28 0.86 -7.12
CA LEU A 44 3.21 1.44 -6.15
C LEU A 44 4.67 1.27 -6.60
N LYS A 45 5.06 0.07 -7.04
CA LYS A 45 6.43 -0.26 -7.49
C LYS A 45 6.80 0.39 -8.84
N ALA A 46 5.84 0.95 -9.58
CA ALA A 46 6.10 1.74 -10.76
C ALA A 46 6.80 3.07 -10.41
N GLY A 47 6.69 3.52 -9.15
CA GLY A 47 7.44 4.66 -8.62
C GLY A 47 6.96 6.03 -9.10
N ASP A 48 5.75 6.13 -9.67
CA ASP A 48 5.16 7.43 -9.98
C ASP A 48 4.64 8.09 -8.69
N PRO A 49 5.16 9.26 -8.27
CA PRO A 49 4.81 9.87 -6.99
C PRO A 49 3.33 10.25 -6.88
N LEU A 50 2.68 10.64 -7.99
CA LEU A 50 1.26 10.99 -7.96
C LEU A 50 0.43 9.76 -7.67
N LEU A 51 0.76 8.63 -8.30
CA LEU A 51 0.06 7.37 -8.08
C LEU A 51 0.27 6.84 -6.65
N VAL A 52 1.50 6.88 -6.13
CA VAL A 52 1.77 6.49 -4.73
C VAL A 52 0.95 7.33 -3.76
N GLY A 53 0.94 8.65 -3.93
CA GLY A 53 0.14 9.56 -3.10
C GLY A 53 -1.37 9.32 -3.22
N MET A 54 -1.89 8.97 -4.42
CA MET A 54 -3.29 8.61 -4.60
C MET A 54 -3.67 7.35 -3.82
N VAL A 55 -2.87 6.29 -3.94
CA VAL A 55 -3.10 5.03 -3.22
C VAL A 55 -3.00 5.26 -1.71
N LEU A 56 -1.99 6.00 -1.25
CA LEU A 56 -1.81 6.32 0.17
C LEU A 56 -3.03 7.03 0.75
N ARG A 57 -3.50 8.11 0.10
CA ARG A 57 -4.64 8.90 0.59
C ARG A 57 -5.89 8.04 0.73
N GLU A 58 -6.14 7.16 -0.23
CA GLU A 58 -7.31 6.29 -0.19
C GLU A 58 -7.19 5.21 0.89
N ILE A 59 -6.03 4.56 1.01
CA ILE A 59 -5.79 3.54 2.06
C ILE A 59 -5.89 4.16 3.46
N CYS A 60 -5.30 5.34 3.68
CA CYS A 60 -5.38 6.06 4.95
C CYS A 60 -6.80 6.56 5.28
N SER A 61 -7.64 6.77 4.26
CA SER A 61 -9.04 7.20 4.41
C SER A 61 -10.03 6.03 4.38
N ALA A 62 -9.54 4.79 4.24
CA ALA A 62 -10.39 3.62 4.18
C ALA A 62 -11.19 3.47 5.50
N LYS A 63 -12.47 3.09 5.37
CA LYS A 63 -13.38 2.91 6.52
C LYS A 63 -12.81 1.99 7.60
N SER A 64 -12.00 1.00 7.21
CA SER A 64 -11.33 0.09 8.13
C SER A 64 -9.91 -0.23 7.66
N LEU A 65 -8.95 0.61 8.04
CA LEU A 65 -7.52 0.32 7.83
C LEU A 65 -7.10 -0.95 8.59
N GLY A 66 -7.70 -1.21 9.75
CA GLY A 66 -7.53 -2.47 10.49
C GLY A 66 -7.87 -3.70 9.64
N GLN A 67 -8.99 -3.68 8.91
CA GLN A 67 -9.36 -4.78 8.01
C GLN A 67 -8.28 -5.01 6.95
N LEU A 68 -7.79 -3.95 6.30
CA LEU A 68 -6.73 -4.07 5.28
C LEU A 68 -5.44 -4.69 5.85
N LEU A 69 -5.11 -4.40 7.10
CA LEU A 69 -3.90 -4.92 7.75
C LEU A 69 -4.01 -6.40 8.14
N HIS A 70 -5.22 -6.88 8.41
CA HIS A 70 -5.50 -8.28 8.76
C HIS A 70 -5.89 -9.14 7.56
N ASP A 71 -6.16 -8.53 6.39
CA ASP A 71 -6.54 -9.24 5.17
C ASP A 71 -5.34 -9.96 4.52
N PRO A 72 -5.52 -11.20 4.00
CA PRO A 72 -4.44 -11.99 3.40
C PRO A 72 -3.77 -11.36 2.17
N PHE A 73 -4.38 -10.36 1.53
CA PHE A 73 -3.88 -9.71 0.33
C PHE A 73 -3.54 -8.23 0.59
N ALA A 74 -4.45 -7.47 1.20
CA ALA A 74 -4.27 -6.02 1.38
C ALA A 74 -3.09 -5.68 2.31
N ASN A 75 -2.72 -6.56 3.24
CA ASN A 75 -1.56 -6.36 4.10
C ASN A 75 -0.25 -6.15 3.30
N TYR A 76 -0.14 -6.74 2.11
CA TYR A 76 1.01 -6.57 1.23
C TYR A 76 1.03 -5.20 0.55
N VAL A 77 -0.14 -4.65 0.22
CA VAL A 77 -0.26 -3.29 -0.32
C VAL A 77 0.21 -2.26 0.71
N VAL A 78 -0.22 -2.40 1.97
CA VAL A 78 0.21 -1.51 3.06
C VAL A 78 1.73 -1.61 3.31
N GLN A 79 2.30 -2.81 3.29
CA GLN A 79 3.76 -3.00 3.40
C GLN A 79 4.54 -2.41 2.21
N THR A 80 3.94 -2.45 1.02
CA THR A 80 4.52 -1.86 -0.19
C THR A 80 4.48 -0.35 -0.11
N LEU A 81 3.37 0.26 0.33
CA LEU A 81 3.30 1.70 0.60
C LEU A 81 4.38 2.18 1.58
N LEU A 82 4.61 1.44 2.68
CA LEU A 82 5.70 1.74 3.61
C LEU A 82 7.10 1.68 2.98
N THR A 83 7.26 0.94 1.88
CA THR A 83 8.55 0.77 1.19
C THR A 83 8.74 1.80 0.07
N GLU A 84 7.69 2.06 -0.73
CA GLU A 84 7.77 2.90 -1.93
C GLU A 84 7.41 4.37 -1.68
N GLY A 85 6.69 4.66 -0.59
CA GLY A 85 6.36 6.03 -0.20
C GLY A 85 7.59 6.83 0.23
N ASN A 86 7.57 8.12 -0.08
CA ASN A 86 8.58 9.07 0.41
C ASN A 86 8.53 9.20 1.94
N ASP A 87 9.46 9.95 2.53
CA ASP A 87 9.58 10.04 4.00
C ASP A 87 8.32 10.62 4.66
N GLU A 88 7.70 11.63 4.05
CA GLU A 88 6.47 12.27 4.54
C GLU A 88 5.27 11.31 4.44
N GLU A 89 5.15 10.62 3.31
CA GLU A 89 4.11 9.62 3.05
C GLU A 89 4.21 8.44 4.02
N ALA A 90 5.42 7.94 4.26
CA ALA A 90 5.66 6.86 5.19
C ALA A 90 5.38 7.30 6.64
N ALA A 91 5.71 8.54 7.01
CA ALA A 91 5.41 9.09 8.34
C ALA A 91 3.90 9.24 8.55
N LEU A 92 3.17 9.73 7.55
CA LEU A 92 1.71 9.80 7.58
C LEU A 92 1.09 8.39 7.72
N LEU A 93 1.60 7.41 6.97
CA LEU A 93 1.13 6.04 7.08
C LEU A 93 1.40 5.48 8.49
N LEU A 94 2.58 5.72 9.05
CA LEU A 94 2.91 5.31 10.43
C LEU A 94 1.92 5.90 11.45
N GLU A 95 1.59 7.19 11.34
CA GLU A 95 0.59 7.83 12.21
C GLU A 95 -0.74 7.07 12.16
N LYS A 96 -1.23 6.74 10.96
CA LYS A 96 -2.49 6.00 10.78
C LYS A 96 -2.41 4.54 11.22
N LEU A 97 -1.24 3.91 11.11
CA LEU A 97 -1.05 2.52 11.55
C LEU A 97 -0.96 2.39 13.06
N THR A 98 -0.44 3.41 13.76
CA THR A 98 -0.13 3.36 15.20
C THR A 98 -1.29 2.85 16.07
N PRO A 99 -2.55 3.29 15.91
CA PRO A 99 -3.68 2.77 16.68
C PRO A 99 -3.94 1.27 16.47
N HIS A 100 -3.58 0.72 15.31
CA HIS A 100 -3.82 -0.68 14.94
C HIS A 100 -2.65 -1.61 15.28
N LEU A 101 -1.45 -1.07 15.59
CA LEU A 101 -0.28 -1.89 15.88
C LEU A 101 -0.48 -2.81 17.09
N LYS A 102 -1.29 -2.38 18.07
CA LYS A 102 -1.62 -3.20 19.26
C LYS A 102 -2.39 -4.47 18.88
N THR A 103 -3.37 -4.38 17.97
CA THR A 103 -4.18 -5.53 17.55
C THR A 103 -3.43 -6.45 16.59
N LEU A 104 -2.48 -5.89 15.84
CA LEU A 104 -1.60 -6.65 14.97
C LEU A 104 -0.51 -7.42 15.73
N ARG A 105 -0.18 -6.99 16.95
CA ARG A 105 0.88 -7.59 17.76
C ARG A 105 0.63 -9.09 17.94
N GLY A 106 1.64 -9.91 17.61
CA GLY A 106 1.56 -11.37 17.73
C GLY A 106 1.01 -12.09 16.51
N THR A 107 0.35 -11.40 15.58
CA THR A 107 -0.10 -12.00 14.30
C THR A 107 1.04 -12.11 13.28
N LEU A 108 0.91 -13.01 12.29
CA LEU A 108 1.88 -13.14 11.21
C LEU A 108 2.01 -11.85 10.39
N TYR A 109 0.87 -11.21 10.08
CA TYR A 109 0.82 -9.94 9.33
C TYR A 109 1.47 -8.81 10.12
N GLY A 110 1.14 -8.69 11.40
CA GLY A 110 1.70 -7.67 12.29
C GLY A 110 3.21 -7.77 12.45
N LYS A 111 3.77 -8.99 12.55
CA LYS A 111 5.23 -9.19 12.57
C LYS A 111 5.90 -8.61 11.33
N ARG A 112 5.30 -8.80 10.14
CA ARG A 112 5.85 -8.31 8.87
C ARG A 112 5.72 -6.79 8.73
N VAL A 113 4.56 -6.23 9.05
CA VAL A 113 4.33 -4.78 9.08
C VAL A 113 5.30 -4.12 10.06
N HIS A 114 5.45 -4.67 11.27
CA HIS A 114 6.38 -4.16 12.26
C HIS A 114 7.84 -4.23 11.79
N ALA A 115 8.27 -5.33 11.16
CA ALA A 115 9.60 -5.43 10.58
C ALA A 115 9.85 -4.37 9.50
N LYS A 116 8.85 -4.05 8.67
CA LYS A 116 8.94 -2.97 7.69
C LYS A 116 9.03 -1.59 8.34
N LEU A 117 8.22 -1.35 9.39
CA LEU A 117 8.26 -0.11 10.16
C LEU A 117 9.62 0.10 10.83
N LEU A 118 10.18 -0.91 11.50
CA LEU A 118 11.50 -0.81 12.14
C LEU A 118 12.63 -0.58 11.12
N ARG A 119 12.51 -1.15 9.91
CA ARG A 119 13.47 -0.92 8.83
C ARG A 119 13.40 0.52 8.31
N ARG A 120 12.20 1.09 8.19
CA ARG A 120 11.99 2.46 7.69
C ARG A 120 12.23 3.52 8.75
N PHE A 121 11.90 3.21 10.00
CA PHE A 121 12.00 4.07 11.18
C PHE A 121 12.74 3.35 12.31
N PRO A 122 14.09 3.30 12.27
CA PRO A 122 14.89 2.59 13.28
C PRO A 122 14.71 3.11 14.70
N ASN A 123 14.24 4.35 14.86
CA ASN A 123 13.99 5.01 16.14
C ASN A 123 12.69 4.55 16.83
N LEU A 124 11.89 3.67 16.21
CA LEU A 124 10.69 3.06 16.82
C LEU A 124 10.98 1.84 17.70
N ARG A 125 12.26 1.51 17.92
CA ARG A 125 12.69 0.40 18.77
C ARG A 125 12.39 0.63 20.25
#